data_AF-A0A937KG40-F1
#
_entry.id   AF-A0A937KG40-F1
#
_cell.length_a   1.000
_cell.length_b   1.000
_cell.length_c   1.000
_cell.angle_alpha   90.00
_cell.angle_beta   90.00
_cell.angle_gamma   90.00
#
_symmetry.space_group_name_H-M   'P 1'
#
loop_
_entity.id
_entity.type
_entity.pdbx_description
1 polymer ?
#
loop_
_entity_poly.entity_id
_entity_poly.type
_entity_poly.pdbx_seq_one_letter_code
_entity_poly.pdbx_strand_id
1 'polypeptide(L)'
;MTNNLTYTQEKRMHSHKYSQELIETLSSYQKELIEKERKYLIKQREAIRKTFSIDQKKVIDDSTLSYNQKINKIIPSFSSDQKELIEKYHKRIDTIRKKFYNSLTETQRALIKKKRKKSKKND
;
A
#
# COMPACT_ATOMS: atom_id res chain seq x y z
N MET A 1 -1.65 24.17 1.58
CA MET A 1 -0.45 23.54 1.01
C MET A 1 -0.81 22.13 0.55
N THR A 2 -0.69 21.87 -0.75
CA THR A 2 -1.02 20.57 -1.37
C THR A 2 -0.06 19.49 -0.86
N ASN A 3 -0.61 18.37 -0.39
CA ASN A 3 0.11 17.19 0.13
C ASN A 3 0.91 16.48 -0.98
N ASN A 4 1.96 17.14 -1.50
CA ASN A 4 2.94 16.62 -2.44
C ASN A 4 3.76 15.45 -1.87
N LEU A 5 3.65 15.20 -0.55
CA LEU A 5 4.25 14.07 0.14
C LEU A 5 3.65 12.71 -0.29
N THR A 6 2.37 12.69 -0.71
CA THR A 6 1.69 11.43 -1.05
C THR A 6 2.21 10.86 -2.38
N TYR A 7 2.36 11.70 -3.39
CA TYR A 7 2.72 11.27 -4.75
C TYR A 7 4.18 10.81 -4.88
N THR A 8 5.11 11.50 -4.20
CA THR A 8 6.55 11.16 -4.24
C THR A 8 6.90 9.95 -3.36
N GLN A 9 6.25 9.76 -2.21
CA GLN A 9 6.42 8.55 -1.40
C GLN A 9 5.78 7.32 -2.06
N GLU A 10 4.65 7.48 -2.75
CA GLU A 10 3.98 6.38 -3.48
C GLU A 10 4.80 5.84 -4.65
N LYS A 11 5.52 6.70 -5.39
CA LYS A 11 6.49 6.27 -6.41
C LYS A 11 7.66 5.49 -5.80
N ARG A 12 8.11 5.86 -4.59
CA ARG A 12 9.20 5.21 -3.85
C ARG A 12 8.80 3.88 -3.19
N MET A 13 7.52 3.70 -2.82
CA MET A 13 7.01 2.51 -2.13
C MET A 13 7.10 1.22 -2.96
N HIS A 14 7.12 1.28 -4.29
CA HIS A 14 7.25 0.09 -5.15
C HIS A 14 8.68 -0.26 -5.54
N SER A 15 9.59 0.71 -5.59
CA SER A 15 11.01 0.43 -5.87
C SER A 15 11.64 -0.51 -4.81
N HIS A 16 11.06 -0.60 -3.62
CA HIS A 16 11.56 -1.44 -2.53
C HIS A 16 10.80 -2.76 -2.32
N LYS A 17 9.59 -2.96 -2.89
CA LYS A 17 8.80 -4.19 -2.63
C LYS A 17 9.38 -5.40 -3.37
N TYR A 18 9.71 -5.25 -4.65
CA TYR A 18 10.30 -6.31 -5.48
C TYR A 18 11.76 -5.99 -5.82
N SER A 19 12.59 -7.00 -6.11
CA SER A 19 13.96 -6.76 -6.62
C SER A 19 13.90 -6.32 -8.08
N GLN A 20 14.89 -5.58 -8.56
CA GLN A 20 14.98 -5.21 -9.98
C GLN A 20 15.01 -6.46 -10.86
N GLU A 21 15.81 -7.46 -10.49
CA GLU A 21 15.85 -8.79 -11.11
C GLU A 21 14.44 -9.40 -11.26
N LEU A 22 13.59 -9.32 -10.23
CA LEU A 22 12.23 -9.83 -10.33
C LEU A 22 11.39 -8.99 -11.29
N ILE A 23 11.46 -7.66 -11.21
CA ILE A 23 10.66 -6.73 -12.02
C ILE A 23 10.93 -6.92 -13.52
N GLU A 24 12.18 -7.15 -13.90
CA GLU A 24 12.60 -7.40 -15.27
C GLU A 24 11.97 -8.68 -15.84
N THR A 25 11.85 -9.73 -15.01
CA THR A 25 11.22 -10.99 -15.41
C THR A 25 9.69 -10.97 -15.45
N LEU A 26 9.02 -9.91 -14.99
CA LEU A 26 7.56 -9.88 -14.92
C LEU A 26 6.91 -9.74 -16.31
N SER A 27 5.90 -10.56 -16.56
CA SER A 27 5.06 -10.44 -17.76
C SER A 27 4.22 -9.15 -17.73
N SER A 28 3.71 -8.75 -18.90
CA SER A 28 2.81 -7.60 -19.01
C SER A 28 1.57 -7.74 -18.11
N TYR A 29 1.00 -8.94 -18.03
CA TYR A 29 -0.14 -9.24 -17.15
C TYR A 29 0.21 -9.06 -15.66
N GLN A 30 1.39 -9.55 -15.24
CA GLN A 30 1.86 -9.40 -13.86
C GLN A 30 2.10 -7.92 -13.50
N LYS A 31 2.69 -7.14 -14.41
CA LYS A 31 2.87 -5.70 -14.26
C LYS A 31 1.54 -4.96 -14.16
N GLU A 32 0.55 -5.35 -14.98
CA GLU A 32 -0.80 -4.80 -14.92
C GLU A 32 -1.48 -5.07 -13.56
N LEU A 33 -1.29 -6.24 -12.97
CA LEU A 33 -1.81 -6.56 -11.63
C LEU A 33 -1.17 -5.68 -10.54
N ILE A 34 0.12 -5.39 -10.63
CA ILE A 34 0.80 -4.46 -9.71
C ILE A 34 0.22 -3.04 -9.84
N GLU A 35 0.07 -2.56 -11.08
CA GLU A 35 -0.53 -1.23 -11.31
C GLU A 35 -2.00 -1.17 -10.85
N LYS A 36 -2.76 -2.26 -10.99
CA LYS A 36 -4.12 -2.37 -10.44
C LYS A 36 -4.10 -2.31 -8.91
N GLU A 37 -3.22 -3.06 -8.23
CA GLU A 37 -3.05 -2.98 -6.76
C GLU A 37 -2.81 -1.52 -6.35
N ARG A 38 -1.88 -0.84 -7.02
CA ARG A 38 -1.55 0.58 -6.75
C ARG A 38 -2.75 1.51 -6.93
N LYS A 39 -3.45 1.41 -8.05
CA LYS A 39 -4.64 2.22 -8.31
C LYS A 39 -5.70 2.04 -7.23
N TYR A 40 -5.90 0.81 -6.75
CA TYR A 40 -6.87 0.54 -5.68
C TYR A 40 -6.41 1.05 -4.31
N LEU A 41 -5.12 1.00 -3.99
CA LEU A 41 -4.58 1.61 -2.77
C LEU A 41 -4.77 3.14 -2.75
N ILE A 42 -4.53 3.81 -3.89
CA ILE A 42 -4.77 5.26 -4.02
C ILE A 42 -6.26 5.57 -3.84
N LYS A 43 -7.12 4.85 -4.55
CA LYS A 43 -8.58 5.01 -4.43
C LYS A 43 -9.08 4.78 -3.00
N GLN A 44 -8.55 3.77 -2.31
CA GLN A 44 -8.86 3.50 -0.91
C GLN A 44 -8.49 4.70 -0.03
N ARG A 45 -7.26 5.21 -0.15
CA ARG A 45 -6.77 6.37 0.63
C ARG A 45 -7.60 7.62 0.39
N GLU A 46 -7.93 7.91 -0.88
CA GLU A 46 -8.77 9.05 -1.25
C GLU A 46 -10.19 8.91 -0.71
N ALA A 47 -10.80 7.73 -0.85
CA ALA A 47 -12.15 7.47 -0.36
C ALA A 47 -12.23 7.64 1.17
N ILE A 48 -11.25 7.10 1.91
CA ILE A 48 -11.18 7.25 3.36
C ILE A 48 -11.00 8.71 3.76
N ARG A 49 -10.08 9.45 3.13
CA ARG A 49 -9.86 10.88 3.43
C ARG A 49 -11.11 11.73 3.24
N LYS A 50 -11.94 11.43 2.24
CA LYS A 50 -13.22 12.12 2.01
C LYS A 50 -14.21 11.92 3.17
N THR A 51 -14.11 10.81 3.89
CA THR A 51 -14.98 10.50 5.02
C THR A 51 -14.48 11.05 6.36
N PHE A 52 -13.35 11.76 6.39
CA PHE A 52 -12.78 12.23 7.66
C PHE A 52 -13.66 13.25 8.38
N SER A 53 -13.86 13.02 9.67
CA SER A 53 -14.50 13.98 10.56
C SER A 53 -13.64 15.23 10.76
N ILE A 54 -14.23 16.27 11.36
CA ILE A 54 -13.50 17.51 11.69
C ILE A 54 -12.30 17.20 12.60
N ASP A 55 -12.48 16.35 13.61
CA ASP A 55 -11.41 16.02 14.55
C ASP A 55 -10.31 15.18 13.89
N GLN A 56 -10.67 14.26 13.00
CA GLN A 56 -9.68 13.50 12.21
C GLN A 56 -8.86 14.43 11.29
N LYS A 57 -9.50 15.44 10.68
CA LYS A 57 -8.80 16.46 9.87
C LYS A 57 -7.84 17.30 10.72
N LYS A 58 -8.25 17.72 11.92
CA LYS A 58 -7.36 18.44 12.86
C LYS A 58 -6.10 17.63 13.18
N VAL A 59 -6.22 16.32 13.44
CA VAL A 59 -5.06 15.45 13.69
C VAL A 59 -4.15 15.35 12.47
N ILE A 60 -4.70 15.32 11.26
CA ILE A 60 -3.90 15.31 10.02
C ILE A 60 -3.12 16.63 9.85
N ASP A 61 -3.76 17.76 10.13
CA ASP A 61 -3.21 19.10 9.90
C ASP A 61 -2.26 19.56 11.02
N ASP A 62 -2.26 18.90 12.18
CA ASP A 62 -1.39 19.20 13.32
C ASP A 62 0.09 19.03 12.96
N SER A 63 0.83 20.14 12.86
CA SER A 63 2.25 20.15 12.51
C SER A 63 3.16 19.66 13.64
N THR A 64 2.67 19.57 14.87
CA THR A 64 3.44 19.11 16.03
C THR A 64 3.55 17.59 16.12
N LEU A 65 2.65 16.86 15.44
CA LEU A 65 2.64 15.41 15.41
C LEU A 65 3.48 14.85 14.26
N SER A 66 4.35 13.89 14.58
CA SER A 66 4.97 13.03 13.57
C SER A 66 3.94 12.18 12.82
N TYR A 67 4.32 11.68 11.64
CA TYR A 67 3.47 10.79 10.85
C TYR A 67 2.96 9.59 11.65
N ASN A 68 3.83 8.91 12.40
CA ASN A 68 3.45 7.75 13.20
C ASN A 68 2.46 8.12 14.31
N GLN A 69 2.65 9.26 14.97
CA GLN A 69 1.71 9.74 15.99
C GLN A 69 0.34 10.07 15.38
N LYS A 70 0.29 10.70 14.19
CA LYS A 70 -0.97 10.94 13.47
C LYS A 70 -1.69 9.64 13.15
N ILE A 71 -0.97 8.65 12.61
CA ILE A 71 -1.55 7.33 12.29
C ILE A 71 -2.10 6.64 13.54
N ASN A 72 -1.34 6.65 14.64
CA ASN A 72 -1.76 6.04 15.90
C ASN A 72 -2.98 6.71 16.53
N LYS A 73 -3.24 8.00 16.23
CA LYS A 73 -4.46 8.69 16.65
C LYS A 73 -5.62 8.48 15.69
N ILE A 74 -5.35 8.44 14.38
CA ILE A 74 -6.38 8.38 13.34
C ILE A 74 -7.00 6.99 13.22
N ILE A 75 -6.17 5.94 13.15
CA ILE A 75 -6.66 4.56 12.94
C ILE A 75 -7.69 4.15 14.02
N PRO A 76 -7.43 4.36 15.32
CA PRO A 76 -8.42 4.01 16.36
C PRO A 76 -9.70 4.84 16.28
N SER A 77 -9.62 6.08 15.79
CA SER A 77 -10.77 6.98 15.67
C SER A 77 -11.70 6.66 14.48
N PHE A 78 -11.41 5.62 13.69
CA PHE A 78 -12.25 5.29 12.54
C PHE A 78 -13.64 4.81 12.97
N SER A 79 -14.66 5.38 12.33
CA SER A 79 -16.05 4.95 12.48
C SER A 79 -16.27 3.56 11.86
N SER A 80 -17.42 2.94 12.14
CA SER A 80 -17.82 1.67 11.54
C SER A 80 -17.86 1.75 10.02
N ASP A 81 -18.45 2.81 9.45
CA ASP A 81 -18.52 3.02 8.00
C ASP A 81 -17.13 3.16 7.36
N GLN A 82 -16.22 3.86 8.02
CA GLN A 82 -14.83 4.00 7.58
C GLN A 82 -14.11 2.65 7.57
N LYS A 83 -14.32 1.83 8.61
CA LYS A 83 -13.76 0.47 8.71
C LYS A 83 -14.33 -0.45 7.64
N GLU A 84 -15.64 -0.40 7.37
CA GLU A 84 -16.27 -1.20 6.32
C GLU A 84 -15.75 -0.80 4.93
N LEU A 85 -15.61 0.50 4.68
CA LEU A 85 -15.02 1.01 3.44
C LEU A 85 -13.59 0.47 3.25
N ILE A 86 -12.76 0.52 4.29
CA ILE A 86 -11.40 -0.04 4.29
C ILE A 86 -11.44 -1.52 3.90
N GLU A 87 -12.29 -2.29 4.56
CA GLU A 87 -12.39 -3.74 4.37
C GLU A 87 -12.83 -4.11 2.95
N LYS A 88 -13.77 -3.36 2.37
CA LYS A 88 -14.20 -3.53 0.97
C LYS A 88 -13.04 -3.35 -0.01
N TYR A 89 -12.17 -2.37 0.23
CA TYR A 89 -10.96 -2.17 -0.59
C TYR A 89 -9.91 -3.26 -0.34
N HIS A 90 -9.72 -3.69 0.93
CA HIS A 90 -8.81 -4.78 1.26
C HIS A 90 -9.16 -6.08 0.52
N LYS A 91 -10.43 -6.51 0.53
CA LYS A 91 -10.88 -7.70 -0.20
C LYS A 91 -10.54 -7.65 -1.69
N ARG A 92 -10.70 -6.48 -2.32
CA ARG A 92 -10.35 -6.28 -3.74
C ARG A 92 -8.85 -6.33 -3.99
N ILE A 93 -8.08 -5.65 -3.15
CA ILE A 93 -6.61 -5.64 -3.21
C ILE A 93 -6.05 -7.05 -3.01
N ASP A 94 -6.59 -7.80 -2.05
CA ASP A 94 -6.15 -9.17 -1.78
C ASP A 94 -6.51 -10.12 -2.92
N THR A 95 -7.63 -9.90 -3.60
CA THR A 95 -7.95 -10.64 -4.82
C THR A 95 -6.92 -10.38 -5.92
N ILE A 96 -6.49 -9.12 -6.10
CA ILE A 96 -5.44 -8.75 -7.07
C ILE A 96 -4.11 -9.39 -6.68
N ARG A 97 -3.74 -9.34 -5.40
CA ARG A 97 -2.51 -9.98 -4.88
C ARG A 97 -2.52 -11.48 -5.09
N LYS A 98 -3.64 -12.17 -4.82
CA LYS A 98 -3.79 -13.61 -5.06
C LYS A 98 -3.59 -13.94 -6.54
N LYS A 99 -4.22 -13.18 -7.45
CA LYS A 99 -4.01 -13.35 -8.90
C LYS A 99 -2.54 -13.15 -9.29
N PHE A 100 -1.89 -12.12 -8.76
CA PHE A 100 -0.47 -11.86 -9.00
C PHE A 100 0.37 -13.04 -8.53
N TYR A 101 0.23 -13.46 -7.27
CA TYR A 101 0.97 -14.60 -6.72
C TYR A 101 0.72 -15.89 -7.48
N ASN A 102 -0.51 -16.16 -7.92
CA ASN A 102 -0.84 -17.36 -8.69
C ASN A 102 -0.22 -17.32 -10.10
N SER A 103 -0.10 -16.13 -10.69
CA SER A 103 0.51 -15.96 -12.01
C SER A 103 2.04 -16.10 -12.04
N LEU A 104 2.71 -16.19 -10.88
CA LEU A 104 4.17 -16.26 -10.83
C LEU A 104 4.70 -17.64 -11.22
N THR A 105 5.78 -17.63 -12.02
CA THR A 105 6.57 -18.83 -12.31
C THR A 105 7.37 -19.27 -11.09
N GLU A 106 7.86 -20.52 -11.10
CA GLU A 106 8.71 -21.03 -10.02
C GLU A 106 9.98 -20.20 -9.81
N THR A 107 10.63 -19.78 -10.91
CA THR A 107 11.79 -18.89 -10.88
C THR A 107 11.47 -17.57 -10.21
N GLN A 108 10.36 -16.92 -10.59
CA GLN A 108 9.93 -15.67 -9.96
C GLN A 108 9.60 -15.85 -8.47
N ARG A 109 8.96 -16.97 -8.09
CA ARG A 109 8.70 -17.31 -6.67
C ARG A 109 10.00 -17.50 -5.89
N ALA A 110 11.02 -18.11 -6.49
CA ALA A 110 12.33 -18.28 -5.89
C ALA A 110 13.02 -16.92 -5.64
N LEU A 111 12.94 -15.98 -6.59
CA LEU A 111 13.45 -14.62 -6.42
C LEU A 111 12.79 -13.88 -5.24
N ILE A 112 11.47 -14.02 -5.09
CA ILE A 112 10.74 -13.47 -3.94
C ILE A 112 11.23 -14.08 -2.62
N LYS A 113 11.40 -15.41 -2.56
CA LYS A 113 11.88 -16.12 -1.36
C LYS A 113 13.32 -15.72 -0.99
N LYS A 114 14.20 -15.58 -1.99
CA LYS A 114 15.62 -15.18 -1.80
C LYS A 114 15.73 -13.81 -1.14
N LYS A 115 14.91 -12.84 -1.57
CA LYS A 115 14.85 -11.51 -0.94
C LYS A 115 14.41 -11.57 0.52
N ARG A 116 13.37 -12.35 0.85
CA ARG A 116 12.89 -12.54 2.24
C ARG A 116 13.94 -13.16 3.17
N LYS A 117 14.79 -14.06 2.66
CA LYS A 117 15.89 -14.65 3.43
C LYS A 117 17.02 -13.64 3.69
N LYS A 118 17.32 -12.76 2.73
CA LYS A 118 18.35 -11.72 2.89
C LYS A 118 17.93 -10.66 3.91
N SER A 119 16.65 -10.25 3.94
CA SER A 119 16.18 -9.28 4.93
C SER A 119 16.25 -9.81 6.36
N LYS A 120 15.95 -11.10 6.59
CA LYS A 120 16.00 -11.73 7.92
C LYS A 120 17.40 -12.00 8.47
N LYS A 121 18.46 -11.89 7.66
CA LYS A 121 19.85 -12.09 8.10
C LYS A 121 20.53 -10.78 8.53
N ASN A 122 19.89 -9.65 8.26
CA ASN A 122 20.40 -8.31 8.56
C ASN A 122 19.60 -7.61 9.68
N ASP A 123 18.71 -8.35 10.35
CA ASP A 123 18.09 -8.02 11.63
C ASP A 123 18.74 -8.93 12.71
#